data_AF-X0I188-F1
#
_entry.id   AF-X0I188-F1
#
_cell.length_a   1.000
_cell.length_b   1.000
_cell.length_c   1.000
_cell.angle_alpha   90.00
_cell.angle_beta   90.00
_cell.angle_gamma   90.00
#
_symmetry.space_group_name_H-M   'P 1'
#
loop_
_entity.id
_entity.type
_entity.pdbx_description
1 polymer ?
#
loop_
_entity_poly.entity_id
_entity_poly.type
_entity_poly.pdbx_seq_one_letter_code
_entity_poly.pdbx_strand_id
1 'polypeptide(L)'
;MTRLVGEAKGMFRWVACQLDYMCELPTDRARREALGKLPPSLYATYDRILLRIGGYDDTVKRLVKKAILMLATSFVSLSFEEICEAISLEEDATTLEDDEIVEEEELLRWCSSLVRVSKSGSFNGGKTRIQFAHFTVKEYLRSLKTRDSNHEYPQLKEYAVSHEDGIDFFSFLCLRFLTMEDIERFPPTRDTTRAISCILAQHRRRTFYEPSVLTWAAYATTSKMGDRTRKLLRKLLHPSETPAFCLWAIDIIFCHHPSSIEASSESIKILSQVIAAVLRPESTPLHMAAAFSMPDACQELLEGGSDVLACSKFGTPLHCALGGRGFFYNFLDLRDNDILSEVHLLLNSSISPLTTPLPLGTIISLTLSCPDNFTNNLEIVIELVKAGVSITAQDVQLFSIRYNQYLQMPSFTSKTSQMWSRFPQFFNVLGNNNAPGSPRFILRQETGELIFRTGEKIPPQSPKEQSLDGASDEEVLAYIHSLIELNDETGMNSFLSTRRAKLAQSTDTDPEHPGWNALHLALLERSYRVLDPLLAFGLDPRADRPDGFEPVHMCCRENTCGALQALLRFGVSTLDTDNLDRTVWHLAAVMNSVTVLEELLDLGDVDIALKMTSKPHETPICAAATRLHFEAVL
;
A
#
# COMPACT_ATOMS: atom_id res chain seq x y z
N MET A 1 -48.48 6.09 34.43
CA MET A 1 -47.38 5.10 34.50
C MET A 1 -47.83 3.69 34.14
N THR A 2 -48.90 3.15 34.74
CA THR A 2 -49.48 1.81 34.41
C THR A 2 -49.74 1.59 32.92
N ARG A 3 -50.31 2.59 32.22
CA ARG A 3 -50.57 2.51 30.77
C ARG A 3 -49.30 2.41 29.93
N LEU A 4 -48.27 3.20 30.26
CA LEU A 4 -46.97 3.14 29.56
C LEU A 4 -46.30 1.77 29.76
N VAL A 5 -46.37 1.20 30.97
CA VAL A 5 -45.83 -0.14 31.24
C VAL A 5 -46.59 -1.22 30.46
N GLY A 6 -47.92 -1.11 30.39
CA GLY A 6 -48.75 -2.06 29.63
C GLY A 6 -48.53 -2.01 28.12
N GLU A 7 -48.31 -0.82 27.56
CA GLU A 7 -48.12 -0.61 26.12
C GLU A 7 -46.64 -0.70 25.68
N ALA A 8 -45.68 -0.67 26.62
CA ALA A 8 -44.26 -0.71 26.32
C ALA A 8 -43.83 -1.95 25.52
N LYS A 9 -44.45 -3.11 25.75
CA LYS A 9 -44.12 -4.40 25.10
C LYS A 9 -42.60 -4.68 25.05
N GLY A 10 -41.87 -4.33 26.11
CA GLY A 10 -40.41 -4.50 26.20
C GLY A 10 -39.55 -3.38 25.56
N MET A 11 -40.16 -2.36 24.95
CA MET A 11 -39.45 -1.26 24.28
C MET A 11 -39.12 -0.12 25.25
N PHE A 12 -37.98 -0.19 25.95
CA PHE A 12 -37.53 0.88 26.86
C PHE A 12 -37.38 2.24 26.16
N ARG A 13 -36.88 2.25 24.91
CA ARG A 13 -36.73 3.49 24.14
C ARG A 13 -38.08 4.13 23.80
N TRP A 14 -39.09 3.32 23.53
CA TRP A 14 -40.45 3.82 23.29
C TRP A 14 -40.98 4.55 24.53
N VAL A 15 -40.82 3.95 25.72
CA VAL A 15 -41.25 4.58 26.99
C VAL A 15 -40.52 5.89 27.22
N ALA A 16 -39.20 5.93 27.02
CA ALA A 16 -38.40 7.15 27.17
C ALA A 16 -38.93 8.29 26.27
N CYS A 17 -39.14 8.03 24.97
CA CYS A 17 -39.69 9.03 24.06
C CYS A 17 -41.11 9.51 24.44
N GLN A 18 -41.94 8.64 25.04
CA GLN A 18 -43.26 9.08 25.52
C GLN A 18 -43.14 9.97 26.76
N LEU A 19 -42.21 9.68 27.67
CA LEU A 19 -41.96 10.52 28.85
C LEU A 19 -41.42 11.89 28.44
N ASP A 20 -40.46 11.93 27.52
CA ASP A 20 -39.90 13.18 26.98
C ASP A 20 -41.02 14.06 26.39
N TYR A 21 -41.90 13.47 25.57
CA TYR A 21 -43.06 14.19 25.01
C TYR A 21 -44.01 14.70 26.09
N MET A 22 -44.27 13.93 27.15
CA MET A 22 -45.14 14.36 28.24
C MET A 22 -44.56 15.52 29.05
N CYS A 23 -43.23 15.59 29.18
CA CYS A 23 -42.54 16.68 29.86
C CYS A 23 -42.68 18.02 29.12
N GLU A 24 -42.87 18.00 27.79
CA GLU A 24 -43.08 19.21 26.99
C GLU A 24 -44.52 19.76 27.09
N LEU A 25 -45.47 18.96 27.58
CA LEU A 25 -46.88 19.38 27.63
C LEU A 25 -47.13 20.32 28.83
N PRO A 26 -47.79 21.47 28.64
CA PRO A 26 -47.88 22.51 29.66
C PRO A 26 -48.84 22.17 30.82
N THR A 27 -49.75 21.19 30.65
CA THR A 27 -50.78 20.87 31.65
C THR A 27 -50.95 19.38 31.88
N ASP A 28 -51.38 19.01 33.09
CA ASP A 28 -51.75 17.63 33.43
C ASP A 28 -52.93 17.10 32.60
N ARG A 29 -53.78 18.00 32.10
CA ARG A 29 -54.85 17.62 31.17
C ARG A 29 -54.25 17.17 29.83
N ALA A 30 -53.37 17.97 29.24
CA ALA A 30 -52.69 17.62 28.00
C ALA A 30 -51.89 16.32 28.15
N ARG A 31 -51.20 16.11 29.27
CA ARG A 31 -50.51 14.84 29.59
C ARG A 31 -51.46 13.64 29.61
N ARG A 32 -52.66 13.77 30.20
CA ARG A 32 -53.67 12.71 30.21
C ARG A 32 -54.26 12.43 28.82
N GLU A 33 -54.48 13.48 28.02
CA GLU A 33 -54.94 13.33 26.63
C GLU A 33 -53.88 12.65 25.74
N ALA A 34 -52.60 12.99 25.92
CA ALA A 34 -51.47 12.35 25.25
C ALA A 34 -51.35 10.85 25.58
N LEU A 35 -51.59 10.45 26.84
CA LEU A 35 -51.67 9.04 27.24
C LEU A 35 -52.81 8.30 26.53
N GLY A 36 -53.81 9.00 25.99
CA GLY A 36 -54.88 8.44 25.16
C GLY A 36 -54.51 8.23 23.69
N LYS A 37 -53.42 8.84 23.21
CA LYS A 37 -52.99 8.87 21.80
C LYS A 37 -51.54 8.39 21.64
N LEU A 38 -51.23 7.26 22.26
CA LEU A 38 -49.88 6.69 22.24
C LEU A 38 -49.58 6.03 20.89
N PRO A 39 -48.38 6.22 20.32
CA PRO A 39 -48.01 5.61 19.05
C PRO A 39 -47.84 4.09 19.19
N PRO A 40 -48.30 3.28 18.22
CA PRO A 40 -48.36 1.82 18.34
C PRO A 40 -47.01 1.12 18.29
N SER A 41 -45.96 1.80 17.81
CA SER A 41 -44.61 1.26 17.67
C SER A 41 -43.55 2.33 17.90
N LEU A 42 -42.29 1.88 18.03
CA LEU A 42 -41.13 2.77 18.09
C LEU A 42 -40.98 3.60 16.80
N TYR A 43 -41.27 3.04 15.62
CA TYR A 43 -41.18 3.76 14.36
C TYR A 43 -42.29 4.82 14.25
N ALA A 44 -43.52 4.49 14.66
CA ALA A 44 -44.61 5.48 14.76
C ALA A 44 -44.30 6.59 15.78
N THR A 45 -43.45 6.31 16.78
CA THR A 45 -42.96 7.32 17.71
C THR A 45 -42.00 8.28 17.03
N TYR A 46 -41.08 7.76 16.22
CA TYR A 46 -40.18 8.59 15.41
C TYR A 46 -40.91 9.36 14.30
N ASP A 47 -41.94 8.78 13.68
CA ASP A 47 -42.84 9.47 12.75
C ASP A 47 -43.43 10.71 13.46
N ARG A 48 -44.01 10.54 14.66
CA ARG A 48 -44.57 11.64 15.45
C ARG A 48 -43.53 12.72 15.79
N ILE A 49 -42.31 12.32 16.16
CA ILE A 49 -41.22 13.26 16.50
C ILE A 49 -40.83 14.10 15.28
N LEU A 50 -40.58 13.46 14.13
CA LEU A 50 -40.20 14.17 12.91
C LEU A 50 -41.34 15.02 12.34
N LEU A 51 -42.59 14.56 12.42
CA LEU A 51 -43.77 15.36 12.04
C LEU A 51 -43.90 16.61 12.90
N ARG A 52 -43.61 16.53 14.20
CA ARG A 52 -43.59 17.69 15.09
C ARG A 52 -42.50 18.66 14.66
N ILE A 53 -41.30 18.16 14.35
CA ILE A 53 -40.21 18.99 13.85
C ILE A 53 -40.59 19.68 12.53
N GLY A 54 -41.28 18.98 11.63
CA GLY A 54 -41.81 19.53 10.39
C GLY A 54 -42.88 20.61 10.57
N GLY A 55 -43.45 20.77 11.79
CA GLY A 55 -44.37 21.85 12.14
C GLY A 55 -43.72 23.14 12.63
N TYR A 56 -42.40 23.14 12.88
CA TYR A 56 -41.66 24.37 13.23
C TYR A 56 -41.30 25.18 11.98
N ASP A 57 -40.57 26.28 12.19
CA ASP A 57 -40.03 27.09 11.10
C ASP A 57 -38.96 26.33 10.29
N ASP A 58 -38.65 26.84 9.10
CA ASP A 58 -37.69 26.16 8.23
C ASP A 58 -36.26 26.22 8.79
N THR A 59 -35.95 27.18 9.65
CA THR A 59 -34.66 27.29 10.34
C THR A 59 -34.44 26.11 11.28
N VAL A 60 -35.41 25.78 12.15
CA VAL A 60 -35.31 24.62 13.04
C VAL A 60 -35.28 23.31 12.23
N LYS A 61 -36.07 23.20 11.16
CA LYS A 61 -36.04 22.01 10.29
C LYS A 61 -34.66 21.79 9.67
N ARG A 62 -34.05 22.84 9.12
CA ARG A 62 -32.69 22.78 8.55
C ARG A 62 -31.68 22.39 9.60
N LEU A 63 -31.71 23.04 10.77
CA LEU A 63 -30.81 22.74 11.88
C LEU A 63 -30.85 21.26 12.29
N VAL A 64 -32.05 20.73 12.54
CA VAL A 64 -32.23 19.31 12.91
C VAL A 64 -31.76 18.38 11.79
N LYS A 65 -32.05 18.71 10.54
CA LYS A 65 -31.61 17.91 9.38
C LYS A 65 -30.09 17.89 9.26
N LYS A 66 -29.42 19.04 9.38
CA LYS A 66 -27.95 19.15 9.38
C LYS A 66 -27.34 18.31 10.52
N ALA A 67 -27.92 18.36 11.72
CA ALA A 67 -27.46 17.56 12.85
C ALA A 67 -27.64 16.04 12.61
N ILE A 68 -28.79 15.63 12.06
CA ILE A 68 -29.04 14.21 11.71
C ILE A 68 -28.02 13.73 10.67
N LEU A 69 -27.74 14.52 9.63
CA LEU A 69 -26.72 14.21 8.61
C LEU A 69 -25.33 14.08 9.22
N MET A 70 -24.93 15.03 10.08
CA MET A 70 -23.65 14.99 10.82
C MET A 70 -23.51 13.76 11.71
N LEU A 71 -24.60 13.27 12.30
CA LEU A 71 -24.60 12.07 13.15
C LEU A 71 -24.64 10.74 12.36
N ALA A 72 -25.13 10.76 11.11
CA ALA A 72 -25.30 9.57 10.28
C ALA A 72 -23.98 8.90 9.86
N THR A 73 -22.92 9.70 9.75
CA THR A 73 -21.56 9.31 9.34
C THR A 73 -20.81 8.48 10.38
N SER A 74 -21.12 8.62 11.67
CA SER A 74 -20.40 7.96 12.77
C SER A 74 -18.97 8.52 12.96
N PHE A 75 -18.81 9.84 13.11
CA PHE A 75 -17.51 10.43 13.44
C PHE A 75 -17.07 10.11 14.87
N VAL A 76 -15.97 9.37 15.03
CA VAL A 76 -15.44 8.95 16.34
C VAL A 76 -14.62 10.06 17.01
N SER A 77 -14.36 11.18 16.34
CA SER A 77 -13.48 12.26 16.85
C SER A 77 -14.19 13.56 17.26
N LEU A 78 -15.31 13.93 16.63
CA LEU A 78 -15.88 15.28 16.81
C LEU A 78 -16.48 15.53 18.20
N SER A 79 -16.28 16.74 18.69
CA SER A 79 -16.92 17.27 19.89
C SER A 79 -18.32 17.81 19.59
N PHE A 80 -19.10 18.05 20.64
CA PHE A 80 -20.44 18.62 20.48
C PHE A 80 -20.36 20.08 20.00
N GLU A 81 -19.49 20.89 20.58
CA GLU A 81 -19.18 22.25 20.11
C GLU A 81 -18.80 22.31 18.62
N GLU A 82 -17.94 21.39 18.16
CA GLU A 82 -17.54 21.28 16.76
C GLU A 82 -18.74 21.01 15.83
N ILE A 83 -19.71 20.21 16.27
CA ILE A 83 -20.93 19.94 15.50
C ILE A 83 -21.83 21.17 15.46
N CYS A 84 -22.00 21.86 16.59
CA CYS A 84 -22.80 23.09 16.66
C CYS A 84 -22.25 24.17 15.73
N GLU A 85 -20.94 24.42 15.75
CA GLU A 85 -20.32 25.39 14.84
C GLU A 85 -20.51 24.98 13.37
N ALA A 86 -20.27 23.70 13.04
CA ALA A 86 -20.40 23.20 11.68
C ALA A 86 -21.79 23.38 11.08
N ILE A 87 -22.85 23.04 11.82
CA ILE A 87 -24.23 23.09 11.31
C ILE A 87 -24.82 24.50 11.27
N SER A 88 -24.22 25.44 12.00
CA SER A 88 -24.64 26.84 12.04
C SER A 88 -24.32 27.57 10.73
N LEU A 89 -23.33 27.10 9.98
CA LEU A 89 -23.00 27.67 8.68
C LEU A 89 -24.13 27.44 7.67
N GLU A 90 -24.72 28.53 7.16
CA GLU A 90 -25.74 28.49 6.12
C GLU A 90 -25.13 28.27 4.71
N GLU A 91 -25.97 27.78 3.78
CA GLU A 91 -25.50 27.34 2.45
C GLU A 91 -24.88 28.48 1.63
N ASP A 92 -25.40 29.69 1.78
CA ASP A 92 -25.05 30.91 1.04
C ASP A 92 -24.23 31.92 1.86
N ALA A 93 -24.00 31.67 3.15
CA ALA A 93 -23.23 32.54 4.02
C ALA A 93 -21.77 32.66 3.54
N THR A 94 -21.13 33.81 3.69
CA THR A 94 -19.70 33.96 3.33
C THR A 94 -18.78 34.12 4.54
N THR A 95 -19.39 34.31 5.72
CA THR A 95 -18.79 34.44 7.04
C THR A 95 -19.63 33.68 8.06
N LEU A 96 -19.08 33.48 9.27
CA LEU A 96 -19.81 32.95 10.43
C LEU A 96 -19.43 33.79 11.65
N GLU A 97 -20.41 34.46 12.25
CA GLU A 97 -20.23 35.24 13.49
C GLU A 97 -20.49 34.37 14.74
N ASP A 98 -19.93 34.77 15.89
CA ASP A 98 -19.98 33.94 17.12
C ASP A 98 -21.40 33.81 17.69
N ASP A 99 -22.26 34.82 17.47
CA ASP A 99 -23.66 34.85 17.89
C ASP A 99 -24.60 34.09 16.93
N GLU A 100 -24.11 33.67 15.77
CA GLU A 100 -24.82 32.78 14.84
C GLU A 100 -24.68 31.29 15.21
N ILE A 101 -23.72 30.96 16.09
CA ILE A 101 -23.45 29.57 16.48
C ILE A 101 -24.56 29.07 17.41
N VAL A 102 -25.18 27.95 17.03
CA VAL A 102 -26.22 27.31 17.83
C VAL A 102 -25.68 26.79 19.16
N GLU A 103 -26.38 27.09 20.25
CA GLU A 103 -26.04 26.57 21.58
C GLU A 103 -26.36 25.07 21.70
N GLU A 104 -25.56 24.33 22.49
CA GLU A 104 -25.76 22.90 22.74
C GLU A 104 -27.17 22.61 23.28
N GLU A 105 -27.66 23.45 24.18
CA GLU A 105 -28.98 23.36 24.82
C GLU A 105 -30.12 23.46 23.80
N GLU A 106 -30.00 24.37 22.83
CA GLU A 106 -30.99 24.53 21.77
C GLU A 106 -30.97 23.32 20.83
N LEU A 107 -29.80 22.82 20.41
CA LEU A 107 -29.75 21.62 19.58
C LEU A 107 -30.35 20.40 20.31
N LEU A 108 -30.05 20.23 21.60
CA LEU A 108 -30.66 19.18 22.43
C LEU A 108 -32.16 19.36 22.57
N ARG A 109 -32.66 20.59 22.70
CA ARG A 109 -34.10 20.88 22.78
C ARG A 109 -34.83 20.40 21.53
N TRP A 110 -34.29 20.69 20.34
CA TRP A 110 -34.91 20.32 19.07
C TRP A 110 -34.74 18.83 18.72
N CYS A 111 -33.64 18.21 19.16
CA CYS A 111 -33.29 16.82 18.84
C CYS A 111 -33.51 15.81 19.99
N SER A 112 -34.00 16.23 21.16
CA SER A 112 -33.93 15.51 22.46
C SER A 112 -34.29 14.03 22.42
N SER A 113 -35.34 13.67 21.69
CA SER A 113 -35.82 12.29 21.58
C SER A 113 -35.06 11.45 20.54
N LEU A 114 -34.15 12.04 19.77
CA LEU A 114 -33.36 11.38 18.72
C LEU A 114 -31.88 11.26 19.10
N VAL A 115 -31.36 12.16 19.94
CA VAL A 115 -29.94 12.26 20.29
C VAL A 115 -29.70 12.12 21.80
N ARG A 116 -28.45 11.86 22.18
CA ARG A 116 -28.00 11.86 23.57
C ARG A 116 -26.59 12.41 23.67
N VAL A 117 -26.27 13.01 24.82
CA VAL A 117 -24.90 13.41 25.16
C VAL A 117 -24.17 12.25 25.80
N SER A 118 -22.94 12.00 25.34
CA SER A 118 -21.98 11.07 25.93
C SER A 118 -20.78 11.86 26.43
N LYS A 119 -20.36 11.63 27.67
CA LYS A 119 -19.09 12.15 28.18
C LYS A 119 -17.98 11.18 27.79
N SER A 120 -16.98 11.65 27.05
CA SER A 120 -15.80 10.83 26.79
C SER A 120 -15.00 10.68 28.08
N GLY A 121 -14.53 9.46 28.38
CA GLY A 121 -13.73 9.20 29.58
C GLY A 121 -12.46 10.06 29.65
N SER A 122 -11.89 10.19 30.85
CA SER A 122 -10.80 11.10 31.24
C SER A 122 -9.52 11.08 30.37
N PHE A 123 -9.40 10.17 29.40
CA PHE A 123 -8.24 10.02 28.51
C PHE A 123 -8.27 10.92 27.26
N ASN A 124 -9.44 11.48 26.86
CA ASN A 124 -9.58 12.35 25.66
C ASN A 124 -9.96 13.80 25.99
N GLY A 125 -9.40 14.38 27.06
CA GLY A 125 -9.57 15.81 27.35
C GLY A 125 -10.99 16.25 27.77
N GLY A 126 -11.87 15.32 28.15
CA GLY A 126 -13.19 15.65 28.75
C GLY A 126 -14.25 16.22 27.80
N LYS A 127 -14.00 16.24 26.48
CA LYS A 127 -14.96 16.79 25.50
C LYS A 127 -16.29 16.01 25.49
N THR A 128 -17.40 16.74 25.44
CA THR A 128 -18.77 16.23 25.26
C THR A 128 -18.96 15.76 23.82
N ARG A 129 -19.76 14.71 23.63
CA ARG A 129 -20.10 14.17 22.30
C ARG A 129 -21.59 13.99 22.19
N ILE A 130 -22.14 14.30 21.03
CA ILE A 130 -23.53 14.01 20.67
C ILE A 130 -23.57 12.76 19.78
N GLN A 131 -24.52 11.87 20.04
CA GLN A 131 -24.74 10.67 19.25
C GLN A 131 -26.23 10.36 19.15
N PHE A 132 -26.64 9.50 18.22
CA PHE A 132 -28.00 8.99 18.24
C PHE A 132 -28.30 8.32 19.58
N ALA A 133 -29.51 8.58 20.08
CA ALA A 133 -29.91 8.12 21.39
C ALA A 133 -30.01 6.59 21.47
N HIS A 134 -30.22 5.93 20.34
CA HIS A 134 -30.24 4.48 20.18
C HIS A 134 -30.00 4.09 18.71
N PHE A 135 -29.49 2.88 18.45
CA PHE A 135 -29.20 2.42 17.08
C PHE A 135 -30.47 2.38 16.19
N THR A 136 -31.64 2.15 16.78
CA THR A 136 -32.94 2.13 16.10
C THR A 136 -33.32 3.48 15.47
N VAL A 137 -32.78 4.59 15.98
CA VAL A 137 -32.99 5.91 15.36
C VAL A 137 -32.33 5.93 13.99
N LYS A 138 -31.08 5.45 13.90
CA LYS A 138 -30.33 5.36 12.65
C LYS A 138 -30.98 4.41 11.66
N GLU A 139 -31.47 3.25 12.12
CA GLU A 139 -32.21 2.29 11.28
C GLU A 139 -33.51 2.89 10.74
N TYR A 140 -34.26 3.58 11.58
CA TYR A 140 -35.49 4.25 11.18
C TYR A 140 -35.23 5.31 10.11
N LEU A 141 -34.28 6.23 10.33
CA LEU A 141 -33.95 7.29 9.38
C LEU A 141 -33.48 6.74 8.02
N ARG A 142 -32.73 5.62 8.02
CA ARG A 142 -32.34 4.91 6.80
C ARG A 142 -33.55 4.32 6.07
N SER A 143 -34.50 3.75 6.81
CA SER A 143 -35.72 3.16 6.24
C SER A 143 -36.59 4.18 5.51
N LEU A 144 -36.47 5.48 5.83
CA LEU A 144 -37.25 6.53 5.17
C LEU A 144 -36.94 6.65 3.66
N LYS A 145 -35.73 6.26 3.21
CA LYS A 145 -35.37 6.29 1.78
C LYS A 145 -36.19 5.30 0.95
N THR A 146 -36.48 4.12 1.50
CA THR A 146 -37.13 3.01 0.80
C THR A 146 -38.63 2.93 1.03
N ARG A 147 -39.20 3.83 1.84
CA ARG A 147 -40.65 3.93 2.02
C ARG A 147 -41.31 4.38 0.72
N ASP A 148 -42.31 3.64 0.25
CA ASP A 148 -43.09 3.98 -0.93
C ASP A 148 -43.78 5.35 -0.78
N SER A 149 -44.01 6.02 -1.91
CA SER A 149 -44.74 7.30 -2.00
C SER A 149 -46.17 7.22 -1.46
N ASN A 150 -46.72 6.00 -1.30
CA ASN A 150 -48.05 5.72 -0.78
C ASN A 150 -48.09 5.51 0.75
N HIS A 151 -46.99 5.73 1.46
CA HIS A 151 -46.98 5.68 2.91
C HIS A 151 -47.62 6.94 3.53
N GLU A 152 -48.06 6.85 4.78
CA GLU A 152 -48.94 7.81 5.46
C GLU A 152 -48.33 9.23 5.56
N TYR A 153 -47.00 9.34 5.55
CA TYR A 153 -46.26 10.60 5.73
C TYR A 153 -45.10 10.75 4.71
N PRO A 154 -45.37 11.06 3.43
CA PRO A 154 -44.35 11.20 2.40
C PRO A 154 -43.32 12.30 2.68
N GLN A 155 -43.71 13.36 3.40
CA GLN A 155 -42.85 14.47 3.81
C GLN A 155 -41.66 14.03 4.68
N LEU A 156 -41.75 12.89 5.38
CA LEU A 156 -40.67 12.41 6.24
C LEU A 156 -39.44 11.95 5.45
N LYS A 157 -39.57 11.72 4.14
CA LYS A 157 -38.43 11.43 3.26
C LYS A 157 -37.35 12.51 3.31
N GLU A 158 -37.70 13.75 3.68
CA GLU A 158 -36.72 14.83 3.82
C GLU A 158 -35.66 14.54 4.89
N TYR A 159 -36.01 13.79 5.95
CA TYR A 159 -35.09 13.42 7.04
C TYR A 159 -34.40 12.07 6.79
N ALA A 160 -34.62 11.47 5.62
CA ALA A 160 -33.98 10.21 5.28
C ALA A 160 -32.47 10.40 5.13
N VAL A 161 -31.68 9.57 5.81
CA VAL A 161 -30.21 9.66 5.74
C VAL A 161 -29.59 8.29 5.50
N SER A 162 -28.65 8.23 4.56
CA SER A 162 -27.67 7.15 4.45
C SER A 162 -26.34 7.58 5.06
N HIS A 163 -25.42 6.61 5.18
CA HIS A 163 -24.04 6.89 5.57
C HIS A 163 -23.35 7.82 4.54
N GLU A 164 -23.61 7.58 3.25
CA GLU A 164 -23.06 8.38 2.15
C GLU A 164 -23.56 9.83 2.16
N ASP A 165 -24.86 10.07 2.42
CA ASP A 165 -25.38 11.44 2.50
C ASP A 165 -24.70 12.23 3.62
N GLY A 166 -24.44 11.58 4.75
CA GLY A 166 -23.74 12.20 5.86
C GLY A 166 -22.29 12.54 5.49
N ILE A 167 -21.58 11.64 4.79
CA ILE A 167 -20.19 11.87 4.38
C ILE A 167 -20.13 13.05 3.41
N ASP A 168 -21.01 13.07 2.41
CA ASP A 168 -21.08 14.17 1.45
C ASP A 168 -21.40 15.51 2.14
N PHE A 169 -22.36 15.51 3.07
CA PHE A 169 -22.72 16.72 3.82
C PHE A 169 -21.57 17.22 4.71
N PHE A 170 -20.84 16.31 5.35
CA PHE A 170 -19.66 16.67 6.13
C PHE A 170 -18.54 17.24 5.26
N SER A 171 -18.22 16.58 4.14
CA SER A 171 -17.24 17.07 3.18
C SER A 171 -17.64 18.44 2.61
N PHE A 172 -18.94 18.65 2.37
CA PHE A 172 -19.50 19.94 1.99
C PHE A 172 -19.19 21.01 3.04
N LEU A 173 -19.50 20.77 4.32
CA LEU A 173 -19.22 21.73 5.40
C LEU A 173 -17.72 22.02 5.52
N CYS A 174 -16.85 21.00 5.50
CA CYS A 174 -15.41 21.22 5.56
C CYS A 174 -14.92 22.12 4.41
N LEU A 175 -15.32 21.82 3.18
CA LEU A 175 -14.94 22.63 2.01
C LEU A 175 -15.53 24.04 2.07
N ARG A 176 -16.73 24.22 2.65
CA ARG A 176 -17.30 25.55 2.88
C ARG A 176 -16.44 26.37 3.82
N PHE A 177 -16.07 25.80 4.98
CA PHE A 177 -15.17 26.45 5.95
C PHE A 177 -13.82 26.82 5.34
N LEU A 178 -13.27 25.98 4.45
CA LEU A 178 -11.99 26.26 3.77
C LEU A 178 -12.10 27.29 2.64
N THR A 179 -13.30 27.63 2.16
CA THR A 179 -13.51 28.48 0.97
C THR A 179 -14.36 29.73 1.23
N MET A 180 -14.47 30.14 2.50
CA MET A 180 -15.13 31.39 2.92
C MET A 180 -14.41 32.64 2.39
N GLU A 181 -15.12 33.76 2.26
CA GLU A 181 -14.60 34.96 1.56
C GLU A 181 -13.55 35.74 2.38
N ASP A 182 -13.55 35.59 3.70
CA ASP A 182 -12.52 36.12 4.60
C ASP A 182 -11.12 35.57 4.29
N ILE A 183 -11.04 34.50 3.50
CA ILE A 183 -9.84 33.78 3.10
C ILE A 183 -9.27 34.29 1.77
N GLU A 184 -10.02 35.08 0.98
CA GLU A 184 -9.71 35.34 -0.45
C GLU A 184 -8.61 36.38 -0.73
N ARG A 185 -7.96 36.98 0.29
CA ARG A 185 -6.86 37.95 0.06
C ARG A 185 -5.72 37.79 1.06
N PHE A 186 -4.54 37.42 0.57
CA PHE A 186 -3.31 37.65 1.31
C PHE A 186 -3.05 39.16 1.41
N PRO A 187 -2.79 39.71 2.61
CA PRO A 187 -2.52 41.12 2.73
C PRO A 187 -1.19 41.43 2.01
N PRO A 188 -1.08 42.55 1.27
CA PRO A 188 0.17 42.96 0.66
C PRO A 188 1.11 43.44 1.77
N THR A 189 1.86 42.52 2.36
CA THR A 189 2.78 42.79 3.47
C THR A 189 4.22 42.48 3.07
N ARG A 190 5.18 43.19 3.68
CA ARG A 190 6.62 42.90 3.54
C ARG A 190 7.02 41.53 4.12
N ASP A 191 6.20 40.96 5.00
CA ASP A 191 6.44 39.68 5.69
C ASP A 191 5.22 38.74 5.52
N THR A 192 5.18 38.04 4.38
CA THR A 192 4.12 37.09 4.02
C THR A 192 3.99 35.94 5.02
N THR A 193 5.11 35.47 5.58
CA THR A 193 5.13 34.37 6.55
C THR A 193 4.38 34.75 7.83
N ARG A 194 4.66 35.93 8.38
CA ARG A 194 3.96 36.42 9.58
C ARG A 194 2.48 36.65 9.32
N ALA A 195 2.12 37.21 8.16
CA ALA A 195 0.72 37.42 7.79
C ALA A 195 -0.05 36.09 7.74
N ILE A 196 0.48 35.08 7.06
CA ILE A 196 -0.13 33.75 6.98
C ILE A 196 -0.24 33.10 8.35
N SER A 197 0.81 33.17 9.17
CA SER A 197 0.78 32.63 10.53
C SER A 197 -0.32 33.27 11.38
N CYS A 198 -0.56 34.57 11.25
CA CYS A 198 -1.66 35.24 11.96
C CYS A 198 -3.04 34.79 11.44
N ILE A 199 -3.21 34.64 10.13
CA ILE A 199 -4.45 34.13 9.51
C ILE A 199 -4.76 32.72 10.01
N LEU A 200 -3.78 31.81 9.95
CA LEU A 200 -3.94 30.44 10.46
C LEU A 200 -4.26 30.41 11.96
N ALA A 201 -3.61 31.25 12.76
CA ALA A 201 -3.90 31.35 14.19
C ALA A 201 -5.31 31.89 14.47
N GLN A 202 -5.86 32.74 13.60
CA GLN A 202 -7.25 33.19 13.69
C GLN A 202 -8.22 32.08 13.29
N HIS A 203 -7.96 31.39 12.18
CA HIS A 203 -8.81 30.29 11.71
C HIS A 203 -8.89 29.15 12.72
N ARG A 204 -7.76 28.75 13.30
CA ARG A 204 -7.69 27.69 14.32
C ARG A 204 -8.40 28.03 15.64
N ARG A 205 -8.95 29.24 15.81
CA ARG A 205 -9.86 29.56 16.93
C ARG A 205 -11.25 28.97 16.71
N ARG A 206 -11.66 28.77 15.46
CA ARG A 206 -12.89 28.06 15.10
C ARG A 206 -12.71 26.59 15.42
N THR A 207 -13.62 26.03 16.19
CA THR A 207 -13.48 24.66 16.71
C THR A 207 -13.59 23.62 15.61
N PHE A 208 -14.39 23.88 14.58
CA PHE A 208 -14.60 23.01 13.43
C PHE A 208 -13.58 23.18 12.30
N TYR A 209 -12.73 24.22 12.35
CA TYR A 209 -11.75 24.47 11.30
C TYR A 209 -10.67 23.37 11.21
N GLU A 210 -10.11 22.93 12.34
CA GLU A 210 -9.11 21.85 12.35
C GLU A 210 -9.68 20.52 11.77
N PRO A 211 -10.87 20.03 12.19
CA PRO A 211 -11.54 18.93 11.50
C PRO A 211 -11.69 19.17 9.99
N SER A 212 -12.02 20.41 9.60
CA SER A 212 -12.18 20.80 8.20
C SER A 212 -10.89 20.82 7.39
N VAL A 213 -9.73 20.93 8.03
CA VAL A 213 -8.43 20.78 7.35
C VAL A 213 -8.13 19.29 7.15
N LEU A 214 -8.26 18.49 8.21
CA LEU A 214 -7.67 17.14 8.30
C LEU A 214 -8.46 16.02 7.62
N THR A 215 -9.78 16.14 7.51
CA THR A 215 -10.62 14.93 7.36
C THR A 215 -11.32 14.77 6.01
N TRP A 216 -11.81 15.85 5.39
CA TRP A 216 -12.61 15.77 4.16
C TRP A 216 -11.86 15.11 3.00
N ALA A 217 -10.54 15.29 2.93
CA ALA A 217 -9.72 14.78 1.84
C ALA A 217 -9.68 13.24 1.79
N ALA A 218 -9.89 12.55 2.92
CA ALA A 218 -10.05 11.09 2.95
C ALA A 218 -11.37 10.61 2.36
N TYR A 219 -12.39 11.48 2.35
CA TYR A 219 -13.73 11.13 1.87
C TYR A 219 -13.93 11.43 0.38
N ALA A 220 -13.11 12.33 -0.17
CA ALA A 220 -13.01 12.57 -1.61
C ALA A 220 -12.66 11.30 -2.40
N THR A 221 -11.99 10.34 -1.78
CA THR A 221 -11.51 9.11 -2.43
C THR A 221 -12.47 7.93 -2.27
N THR A 222 -13.34 7.96 -1.24
CA THR A 222 -14.13 6.79 -0.80
C THR A 222 -15.62 6.88 -1.08
N SER A 223 -16.15 8.07 -1.41
CA SER A 223 -17.60 8.28 -1.55
C SER A 223 -17.94 9.17 -2.74
N LYS A 224 -19.11 8.93 -3.34
CA LYS A 224 -19.61 9.76 -4.44
C LYS A 224 -20.01 11.13 -3.90
N MET A 225 -19.18 12.14 -4.14
CA MET A 225 -19.49 13.53 -3.81
C MET A 225 -20.68 14.05 -4.62
N GLY A 226 -21.57 14.75 -3.94
CA GLY A 226 -22.66 15.51 -4.54
C GLY A 226 -22.13 16.70 -5.33
N ASP A 227 -22.97 17.23 -6.24
CA ASP A 227 -22.56 18.30 -7.16
C ASP A 227 -22.16 19.60 -6.45
N ARG A 228 -22.81 19.89 -5.31
CA ARG A 228 -22.49 21.06 -4.47
C ARG A 228 -21.10 20.94 -3.87
N THR A 229 -20.78 19.77 -3.30
CA THR A 229 -19.46 19.44 -2.74
C THR A 229 -18.38 19.51 -3.81
N ARG A 230 -18.63 18.90 -5.00
CA ARG A 230 -17.69 18.95 -6.14
C ARG A 230 -17.43 20.39 -6.61
N LYS A 231 -18.43 21.27 -6.61
CA LYS A 231 -18.26 22.69 -6.96
C LYS A 231 -17.30 23.40 -6.01
N LEU A 232 -17.38 23.14 -4.71
CA LEU A 232 -16.47 23.72 -3.72
C LEU A 232 -15.07 23.12 -3.82
N LEU A 233 -14.97 21.82 -4.09
CA LEU A 233 -13.69 21.17 -4.34
C LEU A 233 -12.97 21.81 -5.54
N ARG A 234 -13.70 22.10 -6.63
CA ARG A 234 -13.18 22.85 -7.79
C ARG A 234 -12.79 24.28 -7.45
N LYS A 235 -13.53 24.96 -6.56
CA LYS A 235 -13.17 26.30 -6.06
C LYS A 235 -11.84 26.24 -5.29
N LEU A 236 -11.70 25.24 -4.41
CA LEU A 236 -10.48 25.05 -3.63
C LEU A 236 -9.30 24.69 -4.54
N LEU A 237 -9.40 23.63 -5.35
CA LEU A 237 -8.34 23.14 -6.24
C LEU A 237 -8.33 23.85 -7.61
N HIS A 238 -8.65 25.15 -7.67
CA HIS A 238 -8.63 25.87 -8.94
C HIS A 238 -7.18 26.01 -9.46
N PRO A 239 -6.89 25.82 -10.77
CA PRO A 239 -5.52 25.85 -11.31
C PRO A 239 -4.72 27.11 -11.03
N SER A 240 -5.38 28.23 -10.76
CA SER A 240 -4.75 29.53 -10.49
C SER A 240 -4.27 29.73 -9.04
N GLU A 241 -4.16 28.67 -8.23
CA GLU A 241 -3.69 28.72 -6.84
C GLU A 241 -4.42 29.76 -5.98
N THR A 242 -5.67 29.48 -5.61
CA THR A 242 -6.45 30.40 -4.77
C THR A 242 -5.80 30.59 -3.38
N PRO A 243 -6.00 31.74 -2.71
CA PRO A 243 -5.54 31.89 -1.33
C PRO A 243 -6.07 30.81 -0.38
N ALA A 244 -7.32 30.36 -0.59
CA ALA A 244 -7.91 29.23 0.09
C ALA A 244 -7.13 27.93 -0.12
N PHE A 245 -6.72 27.64 -1.36
CA PHE A 245 -5.84 26.51 -1.66
C PHE A 245 -4.53 26.59 -0.89
N CYS A 246 -3.84 27.73 -0.99
CA CYS A 246 -2.53 27.90 -0.37
C CYS A 246 -2.62 27.76 1.15
N LEU A 247 -3.63 28.38 1.79
CA LEU A 247 -3.84 28.26 3.24
C LEU A 247 -4.15 26.83 3.65
N TRP A 248 -5.06 26.15 2.95
CA TRP A 248 -5.34 24.74 3.22
C TRP A 248 -4.09 23.87 3.04
N ALA A 249 -3.34 24.04 1.95
CA ALA A 249 -2.14 23.27 1.65
C ALA A 249 -1.03 23.50 2.69
N ILE A 250 -0.83 24.75 3.13
CA ILE A 250 0.12 25.07 4.20
C ILE A 250 -0.30 24.40 5.51
N ASP A 251 -1.57 24.54 5.87
CA ASP A 251 -2.08 24.08 7.16
C ASP A 251 -2.12 22.56 7.24
N ILE A 252 -2.57 21.88 6.19
CA ILE A 252 -2.64 20.42 6.15
C ILE A 252 -1.24 19.79 6.24
N ILE A 253 -0.25 20.36 5.54
CA ILE A 253 1.15 19.90 5.60
C ILE A 253 1.72 20.18 7.00
N PHE A 254 1.44 21.35 7.57
CA PHE A 254 1.95 21.73 8.89
C PHE A 254 1.35 20.89 10.02
N CYS A 255 0.02 20.72 10.08
CA CYS A 255 -0.67 19.99 11.15
C CYS A 255 -0.29 18.51 11.21
N HIS A 256 0.14 17.94 10.09
CA HIS A 256 0.62 16.57 10.04
C HIS A 256 2.10 16.41 10.43
N HIS A 257 2.83 17.50 10.66
CA HIS A 257 4.21 17.47 11.12
C HIS A 257 4.27 17.21 12.65
N PRO A 258 5.12 16.28 13.15
CA PRO A 258 5.17 15.95 14.59
C PRO A 258 5.47 17.14 15.51
N SER A 259 6.37 18.02 15.08
CA SER A 259 6.71 19.25 15.82
C SER A 259 5.62 20.33 15.81
N SER A 260 4.49 20.15 15.11
CA SER A 260 3.39 21.13 15.12
C SER A 260 2.66 21.23 16.47
N ILE A 261 2.79 20.19 17.30
CA ILE A 261 2.08 20.04 18.58
C ILE A 261 2.65 20.97 19.66
N GLU A 262 3.91 21.39 19.55
CA GLU A 262 4.54 22.29 20.52
C GLU A 262 4.70 23.69 19.92
N ALA A 263 4.35 24.75 20.65
CA ALA A 263 4.63 26.13 20.25
C ALA A 263 6.12 26.46 20.48
N SER A 264 6.99 25.84 19.69
CA SER A 264 8.45 25.94 19.81
C SER A 264 9.06 26.85 18.72
N SER A 265 10.31 27.25 18.90
CA SER A 265 11.08 27.94 17.86
C SER A 265 11.26 27.08 16.60
N GLU A 266 11.20 25.75 16.74
CA GLU A 266 11.31 24.81 15.64
C GLU A 266 10.04 24.78 14.79
N SER A 267 8.87 24.82 15.43
CA SER A 267 7.55 24.84 14.77
C SER A 267 7.38 26.08 13.90
N ILE A 268 7.91 27.23 14.35
CA ILE A 268 7.93 28.48 13.56
C ILE A 268 8.80 28.32 12.31
N LYS A 269 9.97 27.68 12.42
CA LYS A 269 10.85 27.42 11.26
C LYS A 269 10.19 26.48 10.26
N ILE A 270 9.58 25.40 10.73
CA ILE A 270 8.88 24.42 9.89
C ILE A 270 7.73 25.10 9.14
N LEU A 271 6.88 25.85 9.84
CA LEU A 271 5.80 26.61 9.21
C LEU A 271 6.35 27.56 8.13
N SER A 272 7.46 28.24 8.41
CA SER A 272 8.12 29.13 7.44
C SER A 272 8.62 28.39 6.20
N GLN A 273 9.16 27.19 6.36
CA GLN A 273 9.61 26.34 5.25
C GLN A 273 8.44 25.84 4.39
N VAL A 274 7.34 25.42 5.03
CA VAL A 274 6.12 24.97 4.33
C VAL A 274 5.52 26.13 3.53
N ILE A 275 5.38 27.31 4.14
CA ILE A 275 4.91 28.53 3.44
C ILE A 275 5.78 28.82 2.22
N ALA A 276 7.11 28.79 2.39
CA ALA A 276 8.04 29.04 1.29
C ALA A 276 8.02 27.96 0.19
N ALA A 277 7.57 26.74 0.49
CA ALA A 277 7.44 25.66 -0.48
C ALA A 277 6.12 25.76 -1.27
N VAL A 278 5.00 26.01 -0.58
CA VAL A 278 3.65 26.04 -1.17
C VAL A 278 3.42 27.30 -2.01
N LEU A 279 3.93 28.46 -1.60
CA LEU A 279 3.72 29.71 -2.35
C LEU A 279 4.57 29.85 -3.62
N ARG A 280 5.30 28.81 -4.01
CA ARG A 280 6.08 28.82 -5.24
C ARG A 280 5.16 28.57 -6.43
N PRO A 281 5.37 29.24 -7.58
CA PRO A 281 4.55 29.02 -8.78
C PRO A 281 4.60 27.59 -9.32
N GLU A 282 5.60 26.80 -8.92
CA GLU A 282 5.71 25.40 -9.32
C GLU A 282 4.83 24.46 -8.47
N SER A 283 4.31 24.93 -7.32
CA SER A 283 3.53 24.16 -6.36
C SER A 283 2.03 24.22 -6.68
N THR A 284 1.61 23.40 -7.64
CA THR A 284 0.25 23.45 -8.18
C THR A 284 -0.76 22.58 -7.39
N PRO A 285 -2.08 22.84 -7.51
CA PRO A 285 -3.13 21.98 -6.95
C PRO A 285 -3.07 20.52 -7.40
N LEU A 286 -2.46 20.25 -8.56
CA LEU A 286 -2.28 18.88 -9.07
C LEU A 286 -1.36 18.05 -8.17
N HIS A 287 -0.37 18.66 -7.52
CA HIS A 287 0.48 17.97 -6.53
C HIS A 287 -0.34 17.51 -5.32
N MET A 288 -1.22 18.37 -4.82
CA MET A 288 -2.07 18.07 -3.68
C MET A 288 -3.14 17.03 -4.05
N ALA A 289 -3.83 17.20 -5.18
CA ALA A 289 -4.82 16.23 -5.65
C ALA A 289 -4.20 14.82 -5.81
N ALA A 290 -2.98 14.75 -6.36
CA ALA A 290 -2.22 13.51 -6.49
C ALA A 290 -1.85 12.90 -5.13
N ALA A 291 -1.27 13.69 -4.21
CA ALA A 291 -0.87 13.19 -2.89
C ALA A 291 -2.04 12.70 -2.03
N PHE A 292 -3.24 13.26 -2.21
CA PHE A 292 -4.43 12.87 -1.47
C PHE A 292 -5.29 11.81 -2.18
N SER A 293 -4.81 11.23 -3.28
CA SER A 293 -5.49 10.18 -4.07
C SER A 293 -6.88 10.61 -4.59
N MET A 294 -6.97 11.78 -5.21
CA MET A 294 -8.23 12.33 -5.75
C MET A 294 -8.28 12.24 -7.28
N PRO A 295 -8.74 11.12 -7.87
CA PRO A 295 -8.60 10.86 -9.31
C PRO A 295 -9.44 11.83 -10.15
N ASP A 296 -10.69 12.10 -9.74
CA ASP A 296 -11.59 13.04 -10.41
C ASP A 296 -10.99 14.45 -10.44
N ALA A 297 -10.38 14.90 -9.33
CA ALA A 297 -9.75 16.21 -9.25
C ALA A 297 -8.48 16.28 -10.11
N CYS A 298 -7.64 15.23 -10.11
CA CYS A 298 -6.49 15.13 -11.00
C CYS A 298 -6.91 15.20 -12.47
N GLN A 299 -7.96 14.47 -12.86
CA GLN A 299 -8.47 14.49 -14.23
C GLN A 299 -8.94 15.90 -14.64
N GLU A 300 -9.77 16.54 -13.82
CA GLU A 300 -10.27 17.89 -14.11
C GLU A 300 -9.14 18.93 -14.21
N LEU A 301 -8.11 18.82 -13.36
CA LEU A 301 -6.94 19.69 -13.38
C LEU A 301 -6.11 19.51 -14.66
N LEU A 302 -5.93 18.27 -15.12
CA LEU A 302 -5.21 17.94 -16.36
C LEU A 302 -6.00 18.43 -17.59
N GLU A 303 -7.32 18.20 -17.62
CA GLU A 303 -8.21 18.75 -18.66
C GLU A 303 -8.19 20.29 -18.67
N GLY A 304 -8.02 20.91 -17.49
CA GLY A 304 -7.84 22.36 -17.32
C GLY A 304 -6.45 22.88 -17.73
N GLY A 305 -5.55 22.02 -18.21
CA GLY A 305 -4.21 22.41 -18.69
C GLY A 305 -3.13 22.50 -17.61
N SER A 306 -3.34 21.90 -16.44
CA SER A 306 -2.30 21.81 -15.41
C SER A 306 -1.11 20.99 -15.93
N ASP A 307 0.11 21.47 -15.69
CA ASP A 307 1.32 20.79 -16.11
C ASP A 307 1.58 19.54 -15.25
N VAL A 308 1.51 18.37 -15.87
CA VAL A 308 1.78 17.05 -15.25
C VAL A 308 3.25 16.88 -14.86
N LEU A 309 4.15 17.67 -15.44
CA LEU A 309 5.59 17.66 -15.20
C LEU A 309 6.07 18.79 -14.29
N ALA A 310 5.15 19.63 -13.78
CA ALA A 310 5.50 20.71 -12.87
C ALA A 310 6.34 20.16 -11.70
N CYS A 311 7.55 20.67 -11.52
CA CYS A 311 8.48 20.17 -10.51
C CYS A 311 8.57 21.17 -9.36
N SER A 312 7.78 20.94 -8.31
CA SER A 312 7.80 21.74 -7.09
C SER A 312 8.93 21.31 -6.14
N LYS A 313 8.98 21.92 -4.94
CA LYS A 313 9.81 21.42 -3.83
C LYS A 313 9.39 20.03 -3.35
N PHE A 314 8.19 19.59 -3.72
CA PHE A 314 7.65 18.25 -3.48
C PHE A 314 7.84 17.34 -4.71
N GLY A 315 8.75 17.66 -5.64
CA GLY A 315 8.89 16.90 -6.87
C GLY A 315 7.70 17.13 -7.82
N THR A 316 7.39 16.13 -8.65
CA THR A 316 6.28 16.23 -9.61
C THR A 316 4.97 15.66 -9.04
N PRO A 317 3.80 15.93 -9.66
CA PRO A 317 2.56 15.28 -9.26
C PRO A 317 2.65 13.76 -9.17
N LEU A 318 3.43 13.10 -10.03
CA LEU A 318 3.67 11.66 -9.93
C LEU A 318 4.43 11.27 -8.65
N HIS A 319 5.42 12.07 -8.23
CA HIS A 319 6.11 11.85 -6.96
C HIS A 319 5.13 11.97 -5.77
N CYS A 320 4.28 12.99 -5.80
CA CYS A 320 3.22 13.19 -4.82
C CYS A 320 2.22 12.02 -4.79
N ALA A 321 1.76 11.52 -5.95
CA ALA A 321 0.88 10.35 -6.02
C ALA A 321 1.51 9.11 -5.38
N LEU A 322 2.79 8.85 -5.66
CA LEU A 322 3.50 7.66 -5.19
C LEU A 322 3.79 7.68 -3.70
N GLY A 323 4.23 8.81 -3.15
CA GLY A 323 4.41 8.91 -1.71
C GLY A 323 3.11 9.13 -0.93
N GLY A 324 2.01 9.38 -1.64
CA GLY A 324 0.71 9.72 -1.07
C GLY A 324 0.82 10.93 -0.13
N ARG A 325 0.00 10.93 0.93
CA ARG A 325 0.10 11.94 1.99
C ARG A 325 1.53 11.98 2.50
N GLY A 326 2.07 10.81 2.87
CA GLY A 326 3.43 10.57 3.37
C GLY A 326 4.57 11.23 2.57
N PHE A 327 4.35 11.62 1.31
CA PHE A 327 5.32 12.35 0.51
C PHE A 327 5.68 13.73 1.10
N PHE A 328 4.69 14.42 1.69
CA PHE A 328 4.95 15.65 2.45
C PHE A 328 5.72 15.39 3.77
N TYR A 329 5.95 14.11 4.12
CA TYR A 329 6.37 13.59 5.42
C TYR A 329 7.73 12.86 5.37
N ASN A 330 8.66 13.19 4.46
CA ASN A 330 10.09 12.94 4.77
C ASN A 330 10.62 13.91 5.87
N PHE A 331 9.73 14.18 6.84
CA PHE A 331 9.82 14.71 8.19
C PHE A 331 8.89 13.93 9.19
N LEU A 332 8.50 12.67 8.89
CA LEU A 332 7.99 11.54 9.73
C LEU A 332 6.54 11.01 9.52
N ASP A 333 6.47 9.69 9.24
CA ASP A 333 5.63 8.54 9.68
C ASP A 333 4.09 8.35 9.43
N LEU A 334 3.79 7.18 8.80
CA LEU A 334 2.62 6.25 8.78
C LEU A 334 1.30 6.40 7.94
N ARG A 335 1.04 5.28 7.21
CA ARG A 335 -0.20 4.48 6.88
C ARG A 335 -1.18 4.84 5.73
N ASP A 336 -1.34 3.82 4.86
CA ASP A 336 -2.45 3.33 4.00
C ASP A 336 -3.37 4.30 3.24
N ASN A 337 -3.37 4.20 1.90
CA ASN A 337 -4.51 4.44 0.96
C ASN A 337 -4.25 3.85 -0.46
N ASP A 338 -5.29 3.57 -1.24
CA ASP A 338 -5.22 3.03 -2.62
C ASP A 338 -4.61 4.07 -3.62
N ILE A 339 -3.53 3.70 -4.34
CA ILE A 339 -2.67 4.62 -5.16
C ILE A 339 -2.73 4.30 -6.68
N LEU A 340 -3.32 3.17 -7.07
CA LEU A 340 -3.16 2.59 -8.42
C LEU A 340 -3.85 3.40 -9.54
N SER A 341 -5.03 3.95 -9.28
CA SER A 341 -5.84 4.64 -10.30
C SER A 341 -5.19 5.94 -10.79
N GLU A 342 -4.58 6.69 -9.86
CA GLU A 342 -3.92 7.97 -10.13
C GLU A 342 -2.61 7.78 -10.89
N VAL A 343 -1.83 6.76 -10.55
CA VAL A 343 -0.59 6.43 -11.26
C VAL A 343 -0.88 6.10 -12.72
N HIS A 344 -1.92 5.30 -13.00
CA HIS A 344 -2.34 5.02 -14.37
C HIS A 344 -2.82 6.26 -15.14
N LEU A 345 -3.58 7.16 -14.49
CA LEU A 345 -4.04 8.40 -15.10
C LEU A 345 -2.87 9.32 -15.48
N LEU A 346 -1.88 9.46 -14.59
CA LEU A 346 -0.70 10.31 -14.83
C LEU A 346 0.23 9.71 -15.89
N LEU A 347 0.44 8.39 -15.90
CA LEU A 347 1.25 7.68 -16.90
C LEU A 347 0.65 7.69 -18.31
N ASN A 348 -0.68 7.68 -18.42
CA ASN A 348 -1.40 7.66 -19.69
C ASN A 348 -1.73 9.06 -20.25
N SER A 349 -1.38 10.14 -19.53
CA SER A 349 -1.52 11.50 -20.05
C SER A 349 -0.62 11.69 -21.28
N SER A 350 -1.08 12.46 -22.28
CA SER A 350 -0.49 12.57 -23.63
C SER A 350 0.93 13.17 -23.70
N ILE A 351 1.58 13.38 -22.55
CA ILE A 351 2.93 13.89 -22.39
C ILE A 351 3.67 12.86 -21.52
N SER A 352 4.67 12.20 -22.11
CA SER A 352 5.46 11.15 -21.45
C SER A 352 6.06 11.69 -20.13
N PRO A 353 5.68 11.17 -18.94
CA PRO A 353 6.14 11.68 -17.64
C PRO A 353 7.63 11.44 -17.33
N LEU A 354 8.41 11.02 -18.33
CA LEU A 354 9.78 10.51 -18.22
C LEU A 354 10.88 11.58 -18.39
N THR A 355 10.54 12.87 -18.32
CA THR A 355 11.53 13.97 -18.40
C THR A 355 11.42 14.89 -17.19
N THR A 356 11.73 14.38 -16.00
CA THR A 356 11.69 15.15 -14.74
C THR A 356 13.08 15.65 -14.33
N PRO A 357 13.21 16.79 -13.60
CA PRO A 357 14.49 17.33 -13.13
C PRO A 357 15.09 16.59 -11.91
N LEU A 358 14.28 15.79 -11.19
CA LEU A 358 14.76 14.84 -10.19
C LEU A 358 15.24 13.57 -10.92
N PRO A 359 16.32 12.91 -10.47
CA PRO A 359 16.87 11.75 -11.17
C PRO A 359 15.78 10.68 -11.32
N LEU A 360 15.48 10.22 -12.54
CA LEU A 360 14.48 9.16 -12.79
C LEU A 360 14.74 7.88 -11.98
N GLY A 361 15.99 7.66 -11.56
CA GLY A 361 16.38 6.58 -10.66
C GLY A 361 15.79 6.65 -9.24
N THR A 362 14.99 7.66 -8.93
CA THR A 362 14.40 7.87 -7.60
C THR A 362 12.96 7.38 -7.51
N ILE A 363 12.24 7.18 -8.63
CA ILE A 363 10.79 6.91 -8.61
C ILE A 363 10.49 5.46 -8.15
N ILE A 364 11.24 4.49 -8.68
CA ILE A 364 11.14 3.09 -8.22
C ILE A 364 11.59 3.00 -6.75
N SER A 365 12.71 3.64 -6.40
CA SER A 365 13.23 3.73 -5.02
C SER A 365 12.22 4.33 -4.05
N LEU A 366 11.52 5.41 -4.43
CA LEU A 366 10.45 6.02 -3.63
C LEU A 366 9.31 5.02 -3.42
N THR A 367 8.84 4.36 -4.48
CA THR A 367 7.78 3.35 -4.41
C THR A 367 8.17 2.19 -3.49
N LEU A 368 9.43 1.75 -3.54
CA LEU A 368 9.97 0.68 -2.68
C LEU A 368 10.21 1.13 -1.23
N SER A 369 10.35 2.43 -0.97
CA SER A 369 10.57 2.99 0.37
C SER A 369 9.28 3.29 1.14
N CYS A 370 8.14 3.40 0.47
CA CYS A 370 6.86 3.71 1.12
C CYS A 370 6.35 2.58 2.04
N PRO A 371 5.86 2.88 3.26
CA PRO A 371 5.34 1.87 4.20
C PRO A 371 4.12 1.11 3.63
N ASP A 372 3.92 -0.12 4.11
CA ASP A 372 3.12 -1.17 3.47
C ASP A 372 1.65 -0.86 3.15
N ASN A 373 1.35 -0.71 1.85
CA ASN A 373 0.10 -1.20 1.27
C ASN A 373 0.42 -2.53 0.56
N PHE A 374 0.15 -3.66 1.22
CA PHE A 374 0.61 -5.03 0.90
C PHE A 374 0.39 -5.55 -0.54
N THR A 375 -0.21 -4.79 -1.47
CA THR A 375 -0.52 -5.24 -2.83
C THR A 375 -0.13 -4.27 -3.95
N ASN A 376 -0.13 -2.96 -3.69
CA ASN A 376 -0.12 -1.98 -4.78
C ASN A 376 1.29 -1.54 -5.18
N ASN A 377 2.26 -1.59 -4.27
CA ASN A 377 3.60 -1.05 -4.54
C ASN A 377 4.34 -1.83 -5.64
N LEU A 378 4.28 -3.16 -5.63
CA LEU A 378 4.90 -3.97 -6.69
C LEU A 378 4.19 -3.81 -8.03
N GLU A 379 2.87 -3.65 -8.01
CA GLU A 379 2.06 -3.39 -9.21
C GLU A 379 2.42 -2.03 -9.84
N ILE A 380 2.59 -1.00 -9.02
CA ILE A 380 3.10 0.31 -9.46
C ILE A 380 4.51 0.18 -10.05
N VAL A 381 5.43 -0.55 -9.40
CA VAL A 381 6.78 -0.78 -9.94
C VAL A 381 6.72 -1.49 -11.29
N ILE A 382 5.85 -2.49 -11.44
CA ILE A 382 5.62 -3.16 -12.73
C ILE A 382 5.21 -2.14 -13.81
N GLU A 383 4.26 -1.26 -13.52
CA GLU A 383 3.78 -0.26 -14.48
C GLU A 383 4.84 0.79 -14.82
N LEU A 384 5.62 1.24 -13.83
CA LEU A 384 6.76 2.14 -14.06
C LEU A 384 7.82 1.52 -14.97
N VAL A 385 8.13 0.22 -14.76
CA VAL A 385 9.09 -0.49 -15.60
C VAL A 385 8.55 -0.71 -17.02
N LYS A 386 7.25 -1.01 -17.17
CA LYS A 386 6.59 -1.07 -18.49
C LYS A 386 6.61 0.28 -19.21
N ALA A 387 6.48 1.38 -18.47
CA ALA A 387 6.57 2.74 -18.98
C ALA A 387 8.01 3.15 -19.36
N GLY A 388 9.02 2.30 -19.11
CA GLY A 388 10.41 2.53 -19.54
C GLY A 388 11.28 3.26 -18.53
N VAL A 389 10.86 3.36 -17.26
CA VAL A 389 11.71 3.91 -16.18
C VAL A 389 12.93 3.00 -15.96
N SER A 390 14.12 3.59 -15.92
CA SER A 390 15.36 2.85 -15.71
C SER A 390 15.49 2.37 -14.27
N ILE A 391 16.01 1.16 -14.11
CA ILE A 391 16.29 0.55 -12.81
C ILE A 391 17.73 0.86 -12.42
N THR A 392 17.93 1.31 -11.18
CA THR A 392 19.22 1.67 -10.59
C THR A 392 19.67 0.68 -9.52
N ALA A 393 20.94 0.74 -9.13
CA ALA A 393 21.47 -0.11 -8.06
C ALA A 393 20.79 0.14 -6.70
N GLN A 394 20.32 1.37 -6.45
CA GLN A 394 19.57 1.70 -5.23
C GLN A 394 18.21 1.01 -5.20
N ASP A 395 17.52 0.91 -6.36
CA ASP A 395 16.25 0.19 -6.46
C ASP A 395 16.42 -1.29 -6.11
N VAL A 396 17.51 -1.91 -6.55
CA VAL A 396 17.86 -3.29 -6.20
C VAL A 396 18.02 -3.43 -4.69
N GLN A 397 18.85 -2.59 -4.07
CA GLN A 397 19.09 -2.65 -2.62
C GLN A 397 17.81 -2.49 -1.81
N LEU A 398 16.96 -1.51 -2.16
CA LEU A 398 15.69 -1.28 -1.47
C LEU A 398 14.71 -2.44 -1.67
N PHE A 399 14.69 -3.04 -2.86
CA PHE A 399 13.91 -4.24 -3.13
C PHE A 399 14.34 -5.40 -2.24
N SER A 400 15.65 -5.67 -2.14
CA SER A 400 16.17 -6.75 -1.29
C SER A 400 15.83 -6.50 0.18
N ILE A 401 16.08 -5.29 0.70
CA ILE A 401 15.77 -4.91 2.08
C ILE A 401 14.28 -5.15 2.36
N ARG A 402 13.42 -4.70 1.44
CA ARG A 402 11.98 -4.76 1.62
C ARG A 402 11.43 -6.18 1.59
N TYR A 403 11.84 -7.01 0.65
CA TYR A 403 11.19 -8.31 0.45
C TYR A 403 11.86 -9.46 1.20
N ASN A 404 13.17 -9.37 1.48
CA ASN A 404 13.87 -10.42 2.22
C ASN A 404 13.43 -10.51 3.69
N GLN A 405 13.01 -9.42 4.31
CA GLN A 405 12.47 -9.44 5.68
C GLN A 405 11.20 -10.31 5.80
N TYR A 406 10.36 -10.42 4.75
CA TYR A 406 9.15 -11.24 4.81
C TYR A 406 9.43 -12.74 4.69
N LEU A 407 10.58 -13.14 4.16
CA LEU A 407 11.00 -14.55 4.11
C LEU A 407 11.27 -15.13 5.51
N GLN A 408 11.51 -14.26 6.51
CA GLN A 408 11.79 -14.68 7.89
C GLN A 408 10.53 -14.75 8.76
N MET A 409 9.35 -14.46 8.22
CA MET A 409 8.09 -14.45 8.99
C MET A 409 7.37 -15.81 8.92
N PRO A 410 7.08 -16.47 10.05
CA PRO A 410 6.64 -17.87 10.10
C PRO A 410 5.15 -18.13 9.76
N SER A 411 4.42 -17.17 9.18
CA SER A 411 3.00 -17.38 8.82
C SER A 411 2.63 -16.79 7.45
N PHE A 412 2.31 -17.67 6.50
CA PHE A 412 1.63 -17.31 5.27
C PHE A 412 0.22 -16.81 5.61
N THR A 413 -0.02 -15.51 5.46
CA THR A 413 -1.36 -14.92 5.53
C THR A 413 -1.96 -14.82 4.13
N SER A 414 -3.30 -14.64 4.01
CA SER A 414 -3.93 -14.38 2.71
C SER A 414 -3.33 -13.16 1.99
N LYS A 415 -2.86 -12.17 2.75
CA LYS A 415 -2.22 -10.96 2.24
C LYS A 415 -0.81 -11.20 1.69
N THR A 416 0.01 -12.01 2.36
CA THR A 416 1.35 -12.36 1.85
C THR A 416 1.25 -13.21 0.58
N SER A 417 0.27 -14.13 0.51
CA SER A 417 -0.01 -14.88 -0.73
C SER A 417 -0.38 -13.97 -1.91
N GLN A 418 -1.22 -12.95 -1.70
CA GLN A 418 -1.54 -11.97 -2.76
C GLN A 418 -0.34 -11.12 -3.19
N MET A 419 0.58 -10.80 -2.27
CA MET A 419 1.82 -10.11 -2.59
C MET A 419 2.70 -10.96 -3.52
N TRP A 420 2.96 -12.22 -3.16
CA TRP A 420 3.83 -13.12 -3.93
C TRP A 420 3.28 -13.42 -5.33
N SER A 421 1.96 -13.50 -5.49
CA SER A 421 1.31 -13.76 -6.79
C SER A 421 1.67 -12.78 -7.93
N ARG A 422 2.15 -11.58 -7.59
CA ARG A 422 2.55 -10.54 -8.56
C ARG A 422 4.00 -10.65 -9.02
N PHE A 423 4.85 -11.37 -8.28
CA PHE A 423 6.28 -11.51 -8.62
C PHE A 423 6.51 -12.18 -9.97
N PRO A 424 5.74 -13.21 -10.38
CA PRO A 424 5.86 -13.75 -11.73
C PRO A 424 5.61 -12.72 -12.84
N GLN A 425 4.65 -11.82 -12.66
CA GLN A 425 4.42 -10.71 -13.61
C GLN A 425 5.59 -9.73 -13.61
N PHE A 426 6.14 -9.40 -12.44
CA PHE A 426 7.31 -8.52 -12.34
C PHE A 426 8.54 -9.12 -13.01
N PHE A 427 8.82 -10.40 -12.75
CA PHE A 427 9.88 -11.19 -13.37
C PHE A 427 9.81 -11.12 -14.90
N ASN A 428 8.60 -11.25 -15.45
CA ASN A 428 8.35 -11.17 -16.89
C ASN A 428 8.61 -9.77 -17.46
N VAL A 429 8.22 -8.71 -16.74
CA VAL A 429 8.40 -7.32 -17.18
C VAL A 429 9.88 -6.90 -17.16
N LEU A 430 10.71 -7.51 -16.31
CA LEU A 430 12.16 -7.30 -16.29
C LEU A 430 12.85 -7.86 -17.55
N GLY A 431 12.27 -8.87 -18.20
CA GLY A 431 12.74 -9.43 -19.47
C GLY A 431 14.08 -10.17 -19.40
N ASN A 432 14.43 -10.94 -20.42
CA ASN A 432 15.58 -11.86 -20.39
C ASN A 432 16.89 -11.26 -20.93
N ASN A 433 16.81 -10.19 -21.73
CA ASN A 433 17.96 -9.63 -22.44
C ASN A 433 18.58 -8.46 -21.67
N ASN A 434 19.00 -8.70 -20.42
CA ASN A 434 19.65 -7.68 -19.60
C ASN A 434 21.16 -7.92 -19.58
N ALA A 435 21.95 -6.85 -19.69
CA ALA A 435 23.40 -6.97 -19.57
C ALA A 435 23.79 -7.56 -18.20
N PRO A 436 24.67 -8.59 -18.15
CA PRO A 436 25.13 -9.18 -16.90
C PRO A 436 25.67 -8.12 -15.92
N GLY A 437 25.30 -8.24 -14.64
CA GLY A 437 25.68 -7.27 -13.61
C GLY A 437 24.97 -5.91 -13.66
N SER A 438 24.11 -5.65 -14.65
CA SER A 438 23.28 -4.44 -14.64
C SER A 438 22.24 -4.49 -13.50
N PRO A 439 21.78 -3.34 -12.97
CA PRO A 439 20.78 -3.33 -11.91
C PRO A 439 19.50 -4.11 -12.26
N ARG A 440 19.08 -4.04 -13.53
CA ARG A 440 17.92 -4.78 -14.04
C ARG A 440 18.16 -6.30 -14.08
N PHE A 441 19.38 -6.74 -14.37
CA PHE A 441 19.79 -8.14 -14.31
C PHE A 441 19.77 -8.67 -12.87
N ILE A 442 20.36 -7.93 -11.93
CA ILE A 442 20.42 -8.32 -10.51
C ILE A 442 19.00 -8.38 -9.92
N LEU A 443 18.17 -7.36 -10.16
CA LEU A 443 16.79 -7.33 -9.67
C LEU A 443 15.96 -8.52 -10.19
N ARG A 444 16.24 -8.95 -11.42
CA ARG A 444 15.60 -10.10 -12.03
C ARG A 444 16.00 -11.41 -11.35
N GLN A 445 17.27 -11.59 -11.02
CA GLN A 445 17.76 -12.75 -10.26
C GLN A 445 17.12 -12.81 -8.87
N GLU A 446 17.12 -11.70 -8.12
CA GLU A 446 16.49 -11.63 -6.79
C GLU A 446 14.98 -11.93 -6.84
N THR A 447 14.29 -11.41 -7.85
CA THR A 447 12.86 -11.70 -8.07
C THR A 447 12.63 -13.20 -8.33
N GLY A 448 13.51 -13.85 -9.11
CA GLY A 448 13.43 -15.29 -9.37
C GLY A 448 13.63 -16.15 -8.12
N GLU A 449 14.59 -15.77 -7.27
CA GLU A 449 14.85 -16.44 -5.99
C GLU A 449 13.65 -16.33 -5.04
N LEU A 450 13.00 -15.16 -4.99
CA LEU A 450 11.79 -14.96 -4.19
C LEU A 450 10.61 -15.82 -4.68
N ILE A 451 10.40 -15.91 -5.99
CA ILE A 451 9.38 -16.79 -6.58
C ILE A 451 9.64 -18.26 -6.20
N PHE A 452 10.89 -18.69 -6.26
CA PHE A 452 11.26 -20.06 -5.89
C PHE A 452 10.96 -20.37 -4.42
N ARG A 453 11.39 -19.51 -3.50
CA ARG A 453 11.19 -19.72 -2.05
C ARG A 453 9.72 -19.70 -1.65
N THR A 454 8.87 -19.02 -2.42
CA THR A 454 7.44 -18.85 -2.12
C THR A 454 6.55 -19.88 -2.82
N GLY A 455 7.08 -20.65 -3.77
CA GLY A 455 6.36 -21.71 -4.49
C GLY A 455 5.39 -21.20 -5.56
N GLU A 456 5.48 -19.93 -5.95
CA GLU A 456 4.65 -19.34 -7.00
C GLU A 456 5.07 -19.85 -8.39
N LYS A 457 4.09 -20.16 -9.24
CA LYS A 457 4.35 -20.67 -10.60
C LYS A 457 4.55 -19.50 -11.56
N ILE A 458 5.68 -19.49 -12.26
CA ILE A 458 5.91 -18.56 -13.37
C ILE A 458 4.99 -18.97 -14.53
N PRO A 459 4.13 -18.07 -15.06
CA PRO A 459 3.36 -18.38 -16.26
C PRO A 459 4.31 -18.73 -17.40
N PRO A 460 4.06 -19.80 -18.16
CA PRO A 460 4.93 -20.18 -19.27
C PRO A 460 4.94 -19.05 -20.30
N GLN A 461 6.07 -18.36 -20.44
CA GLN A 461 6.33 -17.56 -21.62
C GLN A 461 6.82 -18.49 -22.71
N SER A 462 6.15 -18.47 -23.87
CA SER A 462 6.70 -19.04 -25.09
C SER A 462 8.04 -18.36 -25.37
N PRO A 463 9.17 -19.07 -25.38
CA PRO A 463 10.42 -18.48 -25.83
C PRO A 463 10.18 -18.01 -27.26
N LYS A 464 10.40 -16.72 -27.55
CA LYS A 464 10.58 -16.33 -28.95
C LYS A 464 11.79 -17.12 -29.42
N GLU A 465 11.56 -18.09 -30.29
CA GLU A 465 12.59 -18.83 -31.02
C GLU A 465 13.52 -17.81 -31.68
N GLN A 466 14.64 -17.49 -31.02
CA GLN A 466 15.81 -17.03 -31.74
C GLN A 466 16.25 -18.25 -32.54
N SER A 467 16.09 -18.19 -33.86
CA SER A 467 16.54 -19.23 -34.78
C SER A 467 18.06 -19.37 -34.67
N LEU A 468 18.53 -20.27 -33.80
CA LEU A 468 19.94 -20.60 -33.59
C LEU A 468 20.58 -21.32 -34.81
N ASP A 469 19.77 -21.66 -35.82
CA ASP A 469 20.21 -22.34 -37.05
C ASP A 469 21.17 -21.48 -37.91
N GLY A 470 21.27 -20.17 -37.67
CA GLY A 470 22.18 -19.25 -38.37
C GLY A 470 23.29 -18.62 -37.51
N ALA A 471 23.34 -18.94 -36.21
CA ALA A 471 24.29 -18.35 -35.25
C ALA A 471 25.66 -19.05 -35.30
N SER A 472 26.75 -18.33 -35.02
CA SER A 472 28.10 -18.89 -34.93
C SER A 472 28.22 -19.86 -33.75
N ASP A 473 29.24 -20.74 -33.75
CA ASP A 473 29.47 -21.66 -32.62
C ASP A 473 29.75 -20.90 -31.32
N GLU A 474 30.45 -19.75 -31.41
CA GLU A 474 30.73 -18.86 -30.29
C GLU A 474 29.45 -18.25 -29.70
N GLU A 475 28.51 -17.82 -30.55
CA GLU A 475 27.22 -17.28 -30.13
C GLU A 475 26.34 -18.34 -29.44
N VAL A 476 26.37 -19.58 -29.94
CA VAL A 476 25.63 -20.70 -29.33
C VAL A 476 26.27 -21.10 -27.99
N LEU A 477 27.60 -21.12 -27.88
CA LEU A 477 28.29 -21.38 -26.62
C LEU A 477 28.01 -20.29 -25.58
N ALA A 478 28.02 -19.02 -25.98
CA ALA A 478 27.63 -17.91 -25.12
C ALA A 478 26.16 -18.02 -24.64
N TYR A 479 25.27 -18.51 -25.52
CA TYR A 479 23.89 -18.79 -25.14
C TYR A 479 23.78 -19.94 -24.12
N ILE A 480 24.49 -21.05 -24.33
CA ILE A 480 24.56 -22.16 -23.37
C ILE A 480 25.07 -21.67 -22.01
N HIS A 481 26.16 -20.88 -21.99
CA HIS A 481 26.67 -20.23 -20.79
C HIS A 481 25.61 -19.40 -20.09
N SER A 482 24.89 -18.55 -20.82
CA SER A 482 23.83 -17.73 -20.24
C SER A 482 22.71 -18.58 -19.62
N LEU A 483 22.34 -19.72 -20.22
CA LEU A 483 21.34 -20.64 -19.67
C LEU A 483 21.83 -21.31 -18.38
N ILE A 484 23.13 -21.61 -18.32
CA ILE A 484 23.78 -22.16 -17.13
C ILE A 484 23.84 -21.08 -16.04
N GLU A 485 24.39 -19.89 -16.29
CA GLU A 485 24.44 -18.78 -15.32
C GLU A 485 23.06 -18.40 -14.77
N LEU A 486 22.00 -18.51 -15.59
CA LEU A 486 20.62 -18.25 -15.20
C LEU A 486 19.92 -19.43 -14.52
N ASN A 487 20.55 -20.61 -14.46
CA ASN A 487 19.99 -21.87 -13.97
C ASN A 487 18.62 -22.20 -14.61
N ASP A 488 18.46 -21.91 -15.92
CA ASP A 488 17.20 -22.00 -16.66
C ASP A 488 16.98 -23.41 -17.24
N GLU A 489 16.33 -24.27 -16.47
CA GLU A 489 15.94 -25.63 -16.86
C GLU A 489 15.06 -25.66 -18.12
N THR A 490 14.14 -24.71 -18.27
CA THR A 490 13.19 -24.70 -19.38
C THR A 490 13.83 -24.26 -20.68
N GLY A 491 14.66 -23.21 -20.63
CA GLY A 491 15.49 -22.76 -21.74
C GLY A 491 16.50 -23.82 -22.14
N MET A 492 17.13 -24.49 -21.17
CA MET A 492 18.05 -25.60 -21.44
C MET A 492 17.35 -26.76 -22.14
N ASN A 493 16.19 -27.23 -21.66
CA ASN A 493 15.43 -28.30 -22.35
C ASN A 493 15.00 -27.90 -23.78
N SER A 494 14.61 -26.64 -23.97
CA SER A 494 14.27 -26.10 -25.29
C SER A 494 15.50 -26.11 -26.21
N PHE A 495 16.65 -25.63 -25.72
CA PHE A 495 17.91 -25.63 -26.45
C PHE A 495 18.38 -27.04 -26.81
N LEU A 496 18.33 -27.97 -25.86
CA LEU A 496 18.76 -29.36 -26.05
C LEU A 496 17.90 -30.13 -27.05
N SER A 497 16.70 -29.62 -27.35
CA SER A 497 15.83 -30.15 -28.42
C SER A 497 16.19 -29.62 -29.82
N THR A 498 17.14 -28.68 -29.94
CA THR A 498 17.54 -28.07 -31.22
C THR A 498 18.60 -28.89 -31.97
N ARG A 499 18.79 -28.60 -33.26
CA ARG A 499 19.84 -29.24 -34.09
C ARG A 499 21.26 -28.91 -33.62
N ARG A 500 21.44 -27.80 -32.89
CA ARG A 500 22.73 -27.30 -32.39
C ARG A 500 23.05 -27.82 -30.99
N ALA A 501 22.17 -28.59 -30.37
CA ALA A 501 22.33 -29.13 -29.01
C ALA A 501 23.63 -29.90 -28.77
N LYS A 502 24.22 -30.50 -29.82
CA LYS A 502 25.52 -31.19 -29.74
C LYS A 502 26.65 -30.28 -29.25
N LEU A 503 26.54 -28.96 -29.41
CA LEU A 503 27.53 -28.01 -28.88
C LEU A 503 27.60 -28.01 -27.34
N ALA A 504 26.55 -28.43 -26.63
CA ALA A 504 26.60 -28.61 -25.17
C ALA A 504 27.58 -29.70 -24.72
N GLN A 505 27.94 -30.63 -25.62
CA GLN A 505 28.93 -31.67 -25.37
C GLN A 505 30.37 -31.21 -25.66
N SER A 506 30.56 -29.99 -26.16
CA SER A 506 31.89 -29.43 -26.39
C SER A 506 32.68 -29.34 -25.07
N THR A 507 33.96 -29.70 -25.11
CA THR A 507 34.88 -29.59 -23.97
C THR A 507 35.62 -28.26 -23.93
N ASP A 508 35.29 -27.32 -24.82
CA ASP A 508 35.81 -25.95 -24.79
C ASP A 508 34.63 -24.98 -24.69
N THR A 509 33.73 -25.22 -23.75
CA THR A 509 32.58 -24.33 -23.55
C THR A 509 33.03 -22.96 -23.04
N ASP A 510 34.09 -22.88 -22.23
CA ASP A 510 34.58 -21.66 -21.59
C ASP A 510 36.04 -21.36 -21.93
N PRO A 511 36.36 -20.16 -22.46
CA PRO A 511 37.74 -19.72 -22.69
C PRO A 511 38.62 -19.70 -21.42
N GLU A 512 38.02 -19.43 -20.25
CA GLU A 512 38.77 -19.35 -18.97
C GLU A 512 39.10 -20.74 -18.41
N HIS A 513 38.36 -21.77 -18.83
CA HIS A 513 38.48 -23.14 -18.33
C HIS A 513 38.56 -24.15 -19.50
N PRO A 514 39.70 -24.20 -20.23
CA PRO A 514 39.86 -25.11 -21.35
C PRO A 514 39.72 -26.57 -20.91
N GLY A 515 39.04 -27.39 -21.71
CA GLY A 515 38.73 -28.78 -21.37
C GLY A 515 37.48 -28.98 -20.50
N TRP A 516 36.75 -27.93 -20.13
CA TRP A 516 35.49 -28.05 -19.40
C TRP A 516 34.29 -28.09 -20.34
N ASN A 517 33.27 -28.85 -19.94
CA ASN A 517 32.00 -28.94 -20.66
C ASN A 517 30.89 -28.23 -19.86
N ALA A 518 29.68 -28.19 -20.43
CA ALA A 518 28.51 -27.57 -19.80
C ALA A 518 28.19 -28.15 -18.41
N LEU A 519 28.50 -29.43 -18.14
CA LEU A 519 28.26 -30.07 -16.84
C LEU A 519 29.22 -29.51 -15.78
N HIS A 520 30.50 -29.33 -16.11
CA HIS A 520 31.49 -28.71 -15.23
C HIS A 520 31.15 -27.26 -14.90
N LEU A 521 30.73 -26.49 -15.89
CA LEU A 521 30.29 -25.11 -15.70
C LEU A 521 29.05 -25.02 -14.83
N ALA A 522 28.06 -25.88 -15.05
CA ALA A 522 26.86 -25.91 -14.20
C ALA A 522 27.18 -26.22 -12.73
N LEU A 523 28.18 -27.07 -12.47
CA LEU A 523 28.63 -27.36 -11.10
C LEU A 523 29.40 -26.19 -10.48
N LEU A 524 30.22 -25.48 -11.27
CA LEU A 524 30.92 -24.27 -10.83
C LEU A 524 29.94 -23.14 -10.50
N GLU A 525 28.99 -22.87 -11.41
CA GLU A 525 27.98 -21.81 -11.30
C GLU A 525 26.79 -22.18 -10.41
N ARG A 526 26.84 -23.34 -9.72
CA ARG A 526 25.80 -23.80 -8.78
C ARG A 526 24.40 -23.96 -9.41
N SER A 527 24.38 -24.25 -10.70
CA SER A 527 23.16 -24.28 -11.51
C SER A 527 22.62 -25.70 -11.63
N TYR A 528 22.11 -26.21 -10.50
CA TYR A 528 21.76 -27.63 -10.36
C TYR A 528 20.53 -28.05 -11.18
N ARG A 529 19.67 -27.12 -11.59
CA ARG A 529 18.44 -27.46 -12.33
C ARG A 529 18.73 -27.81 -13.78
N VAL A 530 19.84 -27.32 -14.34
CA VAL A 530 20.24 -27.67 -15.70
C VAL A 530 21.00 -29.00 -15.75
N LEU A 531 21.40 -29.58 -14.61
CA LEU A 531 22.10 -30.87 -14.56
C LEU A 531 21.24 -32.02 -15.08
N ASP A 532 20.00 -32.18 -14.59
CA ASP A 532 19.11 -33.25 -15.03
C ASP A 532 18.82 -33.17 -16.57
N PRO A 533 18.50 -31.98 -17.15
CA PRO A 533 18.40 -31.82 -18.61
C PRO A 533 19.68 -32.20 -19.37
N LEU A 534 20.84 -31.72 -18.93
CA LEU A 534 22.13 -31.98 -19.59
C LEU A 534 22.50 -33.46 -19.56
N LEU A 535 22.30 -34.11 -18.41
CA LEU A 535 22.54 -35.54 -18.23
C LEU A 535 21.53 -36.39 -19.00
N ALA A 536 20.25 -36.02 -18.99
CA ALA A 536 19.21 -36.69 -19.79
C ALA A 536 19.44 -36.55 -21.31
N PHE A 537 20.05 -35.45 -21.75
CA PHE A 537 20.49 -35.27 -23.13
C PHE A 537 21.69 -36.17 -23.51
N GLY A 538 22.38 -36.74 -22.52
CA GLY A 538 23.46 -37.71 -22.72
C GLY A 538 24.86 -37.10 -22.61
N LEU A 539 25.03 -36.01 -21.85
CA LEU A 539 26.37 -35.66 -21.39
C LEU A 539 26.89 -36.76 -20.46
N ASP A 540 28.16 -37.12 -20.63
CA ASP A 540 28.80 -38.13 -19.79
C ASP A 540 28.93 -37.60 -18.34
N PRO A 541 28.26 -38.22 -17.36
CA PRO A 541 28.37 -37.81 -15.96
C PRO A 541 29.74 -38.09 -15.35
N ARG A 542 30.62 -38.83 -16.06
CA ARG A 542 32.04 -39.07 -15.72
C ARG A 542 33.01 -38.33 -16.63
N ALA A 543 32.57 -37.25 -17.28
CA ALA A 543 33.45 -36.47 -18.14
C ALA A 543 34.62 -35.90 -17.32
N ASP A 544 35.85 -36.34 -17.58
CA ASP A 544 37.02 -35.87 -16.85
C ASP A 544 37.44 -34.45 -17.28
N ARG A 545 37.77 -33.60 -16.30
CA ARG A 545 38.56 -32.38 -16.55
C ARG A 545 40.02 -32.73 -16.85
N PRO A 546 40.83 -31.82 -17.43
CA PRO A 546 42.25 -32.06 -17.73
C PRO A 546 43.12 -32.46 -16.52
N ASP A 547 42.67 -32.19 -15.29
CA ASP A 547 43.33 -32.59 -14.04
C ASP A 547 42.80 -33.92 -13.46
N GLY A 548 41.91 -34.62 -14.19
CA GLY A 548 41.31 -35.91 -13.82
C GLY A 548 40.19 -35.82 -12.80
N PHE A 549 39.63 -34.63 -12.57
CA PHE A 549 38.44 -34.47 -11.76
C PHE A 549 37.19 -34.84 -12.57
N GLU A 550 36.51 -35.91 -12.17
CA GLU A 550 35.12 -36.14 -12.57
C GLU A 550 34.14 -35.12 -11.94
N PRO A 551 32.94 -34.92 -12.53
CA PRO A 551 31.93 -34.00 -12.02
C PRO A 551 31.57 -34.22 -10.55
N VAL A 552 31.54 -35.47 -10.08
CA VAL A 552 31.24 -35.81 -8.67
C VAL A 552 32.23 -35.20 -7.67
N HIS A 553 33.49 -35.04 -8.08
CA HIS A 553 34.53 -34.44 -7.25
C HIS A 553 34.32 -32.93 -7.02
N MET A 554 33.54 -32.27 -7.88
CA MET A 554 33.25 -30.83 -7.77
C MET A 554 32.13 -30.53 -6.76
N CYS A 555 31.32 -31.52 -6.38
CA CYS A 555 30.20 -31.34 -5.45
C CYS A 555 30.63 -30.92 -4.02
N CYS A 556 31.88 -31.16 -3.66
CA CYS A 556 32.39 -30.90 -2.31
C CYS A 556 32.68 -29.42 -2.04
N ARG A 557 32.82 -28.56 -3.07
CA ARG A 557 33.37 -27.22 -2.84
C ARG A 557 32.49 -26.30 -1.97
N GLU A 558 31.16 -26.48 -1.98
CA GLU A 558 30.23 -25.56 -1.28
C GLU A 558 28.92 -26.24 -0.77
N ASN A 559 29.00 -27.44 -0.19
CA ASN A 559 27.86 -28.16 0.41
C ASN A 559 26.68 -28.45 -0.54
N THR A 560 26.95 -29.11 -1.67
CA THR A 560 25.99 -29.21 -2.80
C THR A 560 25.34 -30.61 -2.90
N CYS A 561 24.51 -30.99 -1.94
CA CYS A 561 23.86 -32.33 -1.93
C CYS A 561 22.94 -32.54 -3.15
N GLY A 562 22.27 -31.49 -3.64
CA GLY A 562 21.43 -31.57 -4.83
C GLY A 562 22.19 -31.92 -6.12
N ALA A 563 23.44 -31.43 -6.25
CA ALA A 563 24.31 -31.77 -7.38
C ALA A 563 24.79 -33.22 -7.29
N LEU A 564 25.19 -33.67 -6.09
CA LEU A 564 25.60 -35.05 -5.84
C LEU A 564 24.47 -36.02 -6.16
N GLN A 565 23.26 -35.77 -5.63
CA GLN A 565 22.08 -36.59 -5.91
C GLN A 565 21.73 -36.63 -7.40
N ALA A 566 21.89 -35.51 -8.12
CA ALA A 566 21.67 -35.48 -9.57
C ALA A 566 22.65 -36.40 -10.30
N LEU A 567 23.95 -36.29 -10.03
CA LEU A 567 24.96 -37.14 -10.67
C LEU A 567 24.78 -38.63 -10.34
N LEU A 568 24.45 -38.95 -9.09
CA LEU A 568 24.21 -40.34 -8.66
C LEU A 568 23.03 -41.00 -9.38
N ARG A 569 21.95 -40.24 -9.67
CA ARG A 569 20.82 -40.74 -10.47
C ARG A 569 21.23 -41.21 -11.86
N PHE A 570 22.31 -40.66 -12.40
CA PHE A 570 22.87 -41.03 -13.71
C PHE A 570 24.05 -42.01 -13.61
N GLY A 571 24.21 -42.69 -12.47
CA GLY A 571 25.09 -43.85 -12.34
C GLY A 571 26.56 -43.54 -12.05
N VAL A 572 26.87 -42.33 -11.55
CA VAL A 572 28.19 -42.01 -11.00
C VAL A 572 28.39 -42.75 -9.68
N SER A 573 29.62 -43.18 -9.40
CA SER A 573 29.95 -43.90 -8.18
C SER A 573 30.63 -42.97 -7.19
N THR A 574 30.32 -43.12 -5.90
CA THR A 574 31.00 -42.37 -4.82
C THR A 574 32.43 -42.86 -4.57
N LEU A 575 32.83 -43.95 -5.23
CA LEU A 575 34.15 -44.58 -5.13
C LEU A 575 35.05 -44.27 -6.34
N ASP A 576 34.55 -43.53 -7.33
CA ASP A 576 35.34 -43.08 -8.47
C ASP A 576 36.48 -42.17 -7.96
N THR A 577 37.66 -42.26 -8.57
CA THR A 577 38.90 -41.63 -8.08
C THR A 577 39.51 -40.68 -9.09
N ASP A 578 39.96 -39.51 -8.62
CA ASP A 578 40.77 -38.59 -9.42
C ASP A 578 42.21 -39.10 -9.65
N ASN A 579 43.03 -38.32 -10.37
CA ASN A 579 44.45 -38.62 -10.64
C ASN A 579 45.34 -38.78 -9.38
N LEU A 580 44.87 -38.34 -8.22
CA LEU A 580 45.53 -38.48 -6.92
C LEU A 580 44.92 -39.62 -6.09
N ASP A 581 44.16 -40.51 -6.72
CA ASP A 581 43.42 -41.60 -6.10
C ASP A 581 42.44 -41.11 -5.00
N ARG A 582 41.97 -39.86 -5.09
CA ARG A 582 41.00 -39.27 -4.14
C ARG A 582 39.60 -39.52 -4.64
N THR A 583 38.76 -40.06 -3.77
CA THR A 583 37.31 -40.14 -3.96
C THR A 583 36.61 -38.86 -3.51
N VAL A 584 35.32 -38.72 -3.82
CA VAL A 584 34.47 -37.63 -3.29
C VAL A 584 34.50 -37.56 -1.76
N TRP A 585 34.69 -38.69 -1.07
CA TRP A 585 34.86 -38.75 0.39
C TRP A 585 36.13 -38.06 0.87
N HIS A 586 37.25 -38.28 0.17
CA HIS A 586 38.50 -37.59 0.48
C HIS A 586 38.36 -36.09 0.30
N LEU A 587 37.70 -35.65 -0.78
CA LEU A 587 37.50 -34.24 -1.05
C LEU A 587 36.56 -33.58 -0.04
N ALA A 588 35.43 -34.21 0.28
CA ALA A 588 34.50 -33.70 1.29
C ALA A 588 35.17 -33.56 2.67
N ALA A 589 35.99 -34.56 3.06
CA ALA A 589 36.80 -34.52 4.27
C ALA A 589 37.84 -33.38 4.25
N VAL A 590 38.58 -33.25 3.15
CA VAL A 590 39.58 -32.18 2.95
C VAL A 590 38.97 -30.78 2.94
N MET A 591 37.71 -30.65 2.52
CA MET A 591 37.01 -29.37 2.38
C MET A 591 36.09 -29.02 3.56
N ASN A 592 35.98 -29.90 4.57
CA ASN A 592 35.04 -29.77 5.69
C ASN A 592 33.57 -29.70 5.25
N SER A 593 33.20 -30.45 4.20
CA SER A 593 31.87 -30.41 3.60
C SER A 593 30.92 -31.36 4.33
N VAL A 594 30.57 -31.01 5.57
CA VAL A 594 29.81 -31.87 6.50
C VAL A 594 28.52 -32.39 5.89
N THR A 595 27.75 -31.56 5.21
CA THR A 595 26.45 -31.97 4.63
C THR A 595 26.62 -33.00 3.51
N VAL A 596 27.72 -32.91 2.75
CA VAL A 596 28.04 -33.89 1.71
C VAL A 596 28.50 -35.20 2.35
N LEU A 597 29.25 -35.14 3.45
CA LEU A 597 29.63 -36.34 4.21
C LEU A 597 28.40 -37.03 4.82
N GLU A 598 27.47 -36.29 5.41
CA GLU A 598 26.19 -36.82 5.91
C GLU A 598 25.41 -37.52 4.80
N GLU A 599 25.25 -36.87 3.65
CA GLU A 599 24.58 -37.46 2.48
C GLU A 599 25.30 -38.74 1.99
N LEU A 600 26.64 -38.71 1.94
CA LEU A 600 27.45 -39.88 1.53
C LEU A 600 27.32 -41.06 2.52
N LEU A 601 27.18 -40.78 3.82
CA LEU A 601 26.97 -41.81 4.85
C LEU A 601 25.63 -42.53 4.65
N ASP A 602 24.60 -41.83 4.18
CA ASP A 602 23.28 -42.41 3.92
C ASP A 602 23.23 -43.28 2.64
N LEU A 603 24.21 -43.14 1.73
CA LEU A 603 24.22 -43.79 0.42
C LEU A 603 24.82 -45.22 0.38
N GLY A 604 25.35 -45.73 1.50
CA GLY A 604 25.59 -47.18 1.70
C GLY A 604 26.98 -47.75 1.35
N ASP A 605 27.91 -46.97 0.77
CA ASP A 605 29.27 -47.44 0.39
C ASP A 605 30.37 -47.12 1.43
N VAL A 606 29.97 -46.77 2.64
CA VAL A 606 30.80 -46.19 3.71
C VAL A 606 32.02 -47.06 4.05
N ASP A 607 31.80 -48.37 4.25
CA ASP A 607 32.84 -49.29 4.76
C ASP A 607 34.03 -49.47 3.80
N ILE A 608 33.79 -49.28 2.51
CA ILE A 608 34.80 -49.36 1.45
C ILE A 608 35.45 -47.99 1.30
N ALA A 609 34.64 -46.93 1.16
CA ALA A 609 35.11 -45.57 0.93
C ALA A 609 36.08 -45.08 2.00
N LEU A 610 35.79 -45.34 3.28
CA LEU A 610 36.63 -44.91 4.41
C LEU A 610 37.97 -45.65 4.51
N LYS A 611 38.14 -46.77 3.81
CA LYS A 611 39.38 -47.57 3.78
C LYS A 611 40.24 -47.29 2.55
N MET A 612 39.68 -46.63 1.53
CA MET A 612 40.45 -46.21 0.36
C MET A 612 41.50 -45.18 0.76
N THR A 613 42.64 -45.19 0.08
CA THR A 613 43.75 -44.29 0.36
C THR A 613 44.08 -43.47 -0.87
N SER A 614 44.12 -42.15 -0.72
CA SER A 614 44.63 -41.24 -1.75
C SER A 614 46.16 -41.28 -1.85
N LYS A 615 46.79 -40.54 -2.77
CA LYS A 615 48.24 -40.23 -2.75
C LYS A 615 48.42 -38.95 -1.92
N PRO A 616 49.08 -38.95 -0.73
CA PRO A 616 50.18 -39.83 -0.29
C PRO A 616 49.81 -40.85 0.82
N HIS A 617 48.86 -41.73 0.56
CA HIS A 617 48.32 -42.78 1.44
C HIS A 617 47.48 -42.30 2.63
N GLU A 618 46.67 -41.26 2.45
CA GLU A 618 45.69 -40.81 3.46
C GLU A 618 44.31 -41.40 3.18
N THR A 619 43.64 -41.95 4.19
CA THR A 619 42.18 -42.22 4.15
C THR A 619 41.39 -40.92 4.27
N PRO A 620 40.08 -40.88 3.95
CA PRO A 620 39.27 -39.67 4.12
C PRO A 620 39.34 -39.10 5.54
N ILE A 621 39.26 -39.96 6.56
CA ILE A 621 39.34 -39.56 7.97
C ILE A 621 40.72 -38.99 8.30
N CYS A 622 41.79 -39.63 7.83
CA CYS A 622 43.15 -39.08 7.99
C CYS A 622 43.27 -37.72 7.32
N ALA A 623 42.72 -37.54 6.12
CA ALA A 623 42.80 -36.29 5.38
C ALA A 623 42.07 -35.12 6.09
N ALA A 624 40.92 -35.38 6.74
CA ALA A 624 40.23 -34.42 7.60
C ALA A 624 41.01 -34.13 8.90
N ALA A 625 41.53 -35.17 9.56
CA ALA A 625 42.29 -35.03 10.79
C ALA A 625 43.59 -34.24 10.60
N THR A 626 44.34 -34.50 9.51
CA THR A 626 45.56 -33.75 9.14
C THR A 626 45.27 -32.25 8.96
N ARG A 627 44.04 -31.89 8.56
CA ARG A 627 43.61 -30.51 8.33
C ARG A 627 42.88 -29.88 9.52
N LEU A 628 42.74 -30.61 10.64
CA LEU A 628 42.02 -30.17 11.85
C LEU A 628 40.52 -29.89 11.60
N HIS A 629 39.91 -30.61 10.66
CA HIS A 629 38.50 -30.51 10.32
C HIS A 629 37.67 -31.39 11.27
N PHE A 630 37.48 -30.94 12.51
CA PHE A 630 36.87 -31.74 13.58
C PHE A 630 35.43 -32.18 13.25
N GLU A 631 34.64 -31.33 12.59
CA GLU A 631 33.26 -31.65 12.23
C GLU A 631 33.17 -32.75 11.16
N ALA A 632 34.13 -32.82 10.24
CA ALA A 632 34.20 -33.90 9.25
C ALA A 632 34.73 -35.23 9.82
N VAL A 633 35.39 -35.21 11.00
CA VAL A 633 35.91 -36.41 11.67
C VAL A 633 34.86 -37.04 12.60
N LEU A 634 34.03 -36.20 13.22
CA LEU A 634 32.91 -36.61 14.09
C LEU A 634 31.78 -37.21 13.25
#